data_AF-A0A948BRP5-F1
#
_entry.id   AF-A0A948BRP5-F1
#
_cell.length_a   1.000
_cell.length_b   1.000
_cell.length_c   1.000
_cell.angle_alpha   90.00
_cell.angle_beta   90.00
_cell.angle_gamma   90.00
#
_symmetry.space_group_name_H-M   'P 1'
#
loop_
_entity.id
_entity.type
_entity.pdbx_description
1 polymer ?
#
loop_
_entity_poly.entity_id
_entity_poly.type
_entity_poly.pdbx_seq_one_letter_code
_entity_poly.pdbx_strand_id
1 'polypeptide(L)'
;MKHDLLITWTMALILFPVLGCVSVRDNQTNTSLEKNIVEFVGKVTAGSDVTRIFGERFSFLLLPIDHGWLIQVRDERGTEDISRLTPPYHGPNPRLVEGWHFRNSDNSGPNEPGEKNVNAPQEFREFIFSPEMGRTIDSPEVGRKPTFEEMKAVGQFGCGSLRILDYRLKDLEPGKRASFEWMRFHVTLSWPRS
;
A
#
# COMPACT_ATOMS: atom_id res chain seq x y z
N MET A 1 44.54 -18.36 -20.92
CA MET A 1 43.76 -18.91 -19.79
C MET A 1 43.60 -17.82 -18.74
N LYS A 2 42.46 -17.12 -18.75
CA LYS A 2 42.05 -16.21 -17.67
C LYS A 2 40.69 -16.72 -17.19
N HIS A 3 40.61 -16.99 -15.90
CA HIS A 3 39.39 -17.41 -15.21
C HIS A 3 38.58 -16.15 -14.88
N ASP A 4 37.39 -16.02 -15.47
CA ASP A 4 36.39 -15.06 -15.03
C ASP A 4 35.46 -15.73 -14.02
N LEU A 5 35.51 -15.25 -12.77
CA LEU A 5 34.51 -15.56 -11.74
C LEU A 5 33.26 -14.72 -12.00
N LEU A 6 32.19 -15.38 -12.45
CA LEU A 6 30.83 -14.85 -12.40
C LEU A 6 30.32 -14.93 -10.95
N ILE A 7 30.26 -13.78 -10.28
CA ILE A 7 29.54 -13.63 -9.01
C ILE A 7 28.07 -13.42 -9.36
N THR A 8 27.29 -14.49 -9.30
CA THR A 8 25.83 -14.44 -9.35
C THR A 8 25.31 -13.90 -8.03
N TRP A 9 24.75 -12.69 -8.03
CA TRP A 9 24.00 -12.15 -6.91
C TRP A 9 22.59 -12.74 -6.89
N THR A 10 22.38 -13.77 -6.08
CA THR A 10 21.04 -14.26 -5.75
C THR A 10 20.39 -13.26 -4.79
N MET A 11 19.62 -12.29 -5.30
CA MET A 11 18.74 -11.47 -4.46
C MET A 11 17.64 -12.36 -3.89
N ALA A 12 17.79 -12.75 -2.62
CA ALA A 12 16.68 -13.30 -1.86
C ALA A 12 15.65 -12.18 -1.63
N LEU A 13 14.56 -12.20 -2.40
CA LEU A 13 13.32 -11.50 -2.05
C LEU A 13 12.81 -12.12 -0.75
N ILE A 14 13.08 -11.47 0.39
CA ILE A 14 12.38 -11.78 1.62
C ILE A 14 10.98 -11.17 1.48
N LEU A 15 10.09 -11.94 0.86
CA LEU A 15 8.64 -11.78 1.01
C LEU A 15 8.34 -12.05 2.49
N PHE A 16 8.31 -10.99 3.30
CA PHE A 16 7.56 -11.07 4.55
C PHE A 16 6.09 -11.09 4.15
N PRO A 17 5.35 -12.19 4.39
CA PRO A 17 3.91 -12.08 4.42
C PRO A 17 3.59 -10.97 5.43
N VAL A 18 2.73 -10.03 5.05
CA VAL A 18 2.00 -9.22 6.02
C VAL A 18 1.18 -10.23 6.82
N LEU A 19 1.80 -10.79 7.87
CA LEU A 19 1.18 -11.74 8.76
C LEU A 19 0.09 -10.98 9.52
N GLY A 20 -1.13 -11.05 8.99
CA GLY A 20 -2.36 -10.88 9.74
C GLY A 20 -3.10 -9.55 9.57
N CYS A 21 -3.58 -9.22 8.36
CA CYS A 21 -4.84 -8.46 8.23
C CYS A 21 -6.02 -9.41 7.87
N VAL A 22 -5.75 -10.69 7.52
CA VAL A 22 -6.78 -11.73 7.36
C VAL A 22 -7.22 -12.26 8.73
N SER A 23 -8.50 -12.10 9.05
CA SER A 23 -9.16 -12.82 10.14
C SER A 23 -9.14 -14.31 9.81
N VAL A 24 -8.15 -15.02 10.34
CA VAL A 24 -8.23 -16.47 10.49
C VAL A 24 -9.30 -16.73 11.56
N ARG A 25 -10.36 -17.45 11.19
CA ARG A 25 -11.32 -17.99 12.16
C ARG A 25 -10.65 -19.13 12.92
N ASP A 26 -9.80 -18.79 13.89
CA ASP A 26 -9.29 -19.76 14.85
C ASP A 26 -10.17 -19.74 16.09
N ASN A 27 -10.81 -20.89 16.30
CA ASN A 27 -11.71 -21.15 17.39
C ASN A 27 -10.88 -21.64 18.59
N GLN A 28 -10.32 -20.73 19.39
CA GLN A 28 -9.93 -20.99 20.80
C GLN A 28 -9.54 -19.69 21.55
N THR A 29 -10.27 -19.44 22.63
CA THR A 29 -10.14 -18.44 23.72
C THR A 29 -8.79 -17.73 23.88
N ASN A 30 -8.73 -16.40 23.69
CA ASN A 30 -8.81 -15.37 24.76
C ASN A 30 -8.45 -13.97 24.18
N THR A 31 -9.35 -12.99 24.37
CA THR A 31 -9.20 -11.56 23.98
C THR A 31 -8.86 -11.26 22.52
N SER A 32 -9.79 -11.52 21.60
CA SER A 32 -9.88 -10.74 20.36
C SER A 32 -10.15 -9.29 20.76
N LEU A 33 -9.14 -8.42 20.76
CA LEU A 33 -9.32 -6.98 20.90
C LEU A 33 -10.41 -6.54 19.92
N GLU A 34 -11.54 -6.05 20.45
CA GLU A 34 -12.59 -5.50 19.60
C GLU A 34 -11.98 -4.40 18.73
N LYS A 35 -12.14 -4.54 17.41
CA LYS A 35 -11.67 -3.55 16.46
C LYS A 35 -12.84 -2.74 15.95
N ASN A 36 -12.61 -1.44 15.76
CA ASN A 36 -13.43 -0.63 14.88
C ASN A 36 -13.18 -1.06 13.44
N ILE A 37 -14.24 -1.06 12.62
CA ILE A 37 -14.17 -1.33 11.19
C ILE A 37 -15.03 -0.30 10.46
N VAL A 38 -14.50 0.30 9.39
CA VAL A 38 -15.30 1.07 8.44
C VAL A 38 -15.03 0.60 7.02
N GLU A 39 -16.09 0.58 6.22
CA GLU A 39 -16.05 0.21 4.82
C GLU A 39 -16.74 1.26 3.96
N PHE A 40 -16.20 1.51 2.76
CA PHE A 40 -16.87 2.36 1.79
C PHE A 40 -16.41 2.08 0.36
N VAL A 41 -17.28 2.41 -0.58
CA VAL A 41 -17.01 2.34 -2.02
C VAL A 41 -16.86 3.75 -2.57
N GLY A 42 -15.94 3.93 -3.50
CA GLY A 42 -15.71 5.21 -4.18
C GLY A 42 -15.44 5.06 -5.66
N LYS A 43 -15.47 6.19 -6.36
CA LYS A 43 -14.95 6.35 -7.72
C LYS A 43 -14.09 7.61 -7.75
N VAL A 44 -12.95 7.54 -8.40
CA VAL A 44 -12.05 8.68 -8.59
C VAL A 44 -11.62 8.78 -10.04
N THR A 45 -11.50 10.00 -10.54
CA THR A 45 -11.03 10.36 -11.89
C THR A 45 -9.63 10.95 -11.82
N ALA A 46 -8.83 10.77 -12.86
CA ALA A 46 -7.45 11.25 -12.91
C ALA A 46 -7.35 12.74 -12.52
N GLY A 47 -6.37 13.06 -11.67
CA GLY A 47 -6.16 14.42 -11.16
C GLY A 47 -7.08 14.84 -10.01
N SER A 48 -8.08 14.02 -9.65
CA SER A 48 -8.95 14.25 -8.48
C SER A 48 -8.46 13.46 -7.27
N ASP A 49 -8.72 13.98 -6.08
CA ASP A 49 -8.49 13.31 -4.81
C ASP A 49 -9.78 12.71 -4.22
N VAL A 50 -9.62 11.82 -3.25
CA VAL A 50 -10.70 11.37 -2.37
C VAL A 50 -10.25 11.53 -0.94
N THR A 51 -11.11 12.11 -0.10
CA THR A 51 -10.90 12.19 1.35
C THR A 51 -12.09 11.59 2.09
N ARG A 52 -11.83 10.70 3.05
CA ARG A 52 -12.85 10.09 3.91
C ARG A 52 -12.41 10.10 5.37
N ILE A 53 -13.15 10.80 6.22
CA ILE A 53 -12.95 10.81 7.67
C ILE A 53 -13.45 9.49 8.26
N PHE A 54 -12.72 8.94 9.23
CA PHE A 54 -13.10 7.77 10.02
C PHE A 54 -12.57 7.84 11.45
N GLY A 55 -13.23 7.15 12.39
CA GLY A 55 -12.80 7.07 13.79
C GLY A 55 -12.62 8.42 14.49
N GLU A 56 -13.41 9.43 14.08
CA GLU A 56 -13.40 10.83 14.58
C GLU A 56 -12.13 11.65 14.36
N ARG A 57 -10.97 11.00 14.19
CA ARG A 57 -9.66 11.67 14.12
C ARG A 57 -8.81 11.29 12.91
N PHE A 58 -9.20 10.28 12.14
CA PHE A 58 -8.40 9.82 11.02
C PHE A 58 -9.04 10.22 9.69
N SER A 59 -8.19 10.37 8.67
CA SER A 59 -8.61 10.59 7.29
C SER A 59 -7.89 9.60 6.39
N PHE A 60 -8.65 8.89 5.57
CA PHE A 60 -8.15 8.16 4.41
C PHE A 60 -8.12 9.10 3.22
N LEU A 61 -7.01 9.09 2.47
CA LEU A 61 -6.84 9.89 1.27
C LEU A 61 -6.36 9.04 0.08
N LEU A 62 -6.89 9.35 -1.10
CA LEU A 62 -6.29 9.00 -2.39
C LEU A 62 -5.84 10.30 -3.05
N LEU A 63 -4.54 10.58 -3.03
CA LEU A 63 -3.97 11.79 -3.60
C LEU A 63 -3.53 11.54 -5.04
N PRO A 64 -3.85 12.42 -6.01
CA PRO A 64 -3.43 12.24 -7.38
C PRO A 64 -1.91 12.32 -7.52
N ILE A 65 -1.35 11.45 -8.36
CA ILE A 65 0.03 11.45 -8.84
C ILE A 65 0.03 11.27 -10.37
N ASP A 66 1.15 11.47 -11.04
CA ASP A 66 1.26 11.53 -12.51
C ASP A 66 0.51 10.41 -13.26
N HIS A 67 0.56 9.17 -12.74
CA HIS A 67 -0.03 7.98 -13.38
C HIS A 67 -1.07 7.25 -12.52
N GLY A 68 -1.62 7.89 -11.49
CA GLY A 68 -2.64 7.29 -10.63
C GLY A 68 -2.80 7.98 -9.28
N TRP A 69 -2.75 7.22 -8.18
CA TRP A 69 -2.95 7.75 -6.83
C TRP A 69 -1.98 7.20 -5.80
N LEU A 70 -1.73 7.99 -4.75
CA LEU A 70 -1.09 7.58 -3.51
C LEU A 70 -2.15 7.42 -2.42
N ILE A 71 -2.18 6.25 -1.79
CA ILE A 71 -2.93 6.01 -0.55
C ILE A 71 -2.20 6.65 0.62
N GLN A 72 -2.89 7.50 1.37
CA GLN A 72 -2.43 8.02 2.65
C GLN A 72 -3.46 7.82 3.75
N VAL A 73 -2.96 7.75 4.97
CA VAL A 73 -3.77 7.94 6.17
C VAL A 73 -3.15 9.08 6.97
N ARG A 74 -3.99 9.98 7.47
CA ARG A 74 -3.58 11.08 8.36
C ARG A 74 -4.37 11.03 9.66
N ASP A 75 -3.77 11.51 10.74
CA ASP A 75 -4.45 11.75 12.01
C ASP A 75 -4.90 13.23 12.13
N GLU A 76 -5.37 13.63 13.31
CA GLU A 76 -5.90 14.95 13.59
C GLU A 76 -4.90 16.09 13.36
N ARG A 77 -3.59 15.79 13.32
CA ARG A 77 -2.55 16.78 13.02
C ARG A 77 -2.61 17.23 11.56
N GLY A 78 -3.04 16.34 10.66
CA GLY A 78 -3.18 16.62 9.23
C GLY A 78 -1.87 16.85 8.46
N THR A 79 -0.71 16.87 9.13
CA THR A 79 0.59 17.19 8.56
C THR A 79 1.37 15.97 8.07
N GLU A 80 1.15 14.80 8.65
CA GLU A 80 1.96 13.60 8.42
C GLU A 80 1.14 12.46 7.81
N ASP A 81 1.76 11.74 6.87
CA ASP A 81 1.24 10.47 6.36
C ASP A 81 1.62 9.34 7.31
N ILE A 82 0.67 8.98 8.18
CA ILE A 82 0.85 7.96 9.20
C ILE A 82 0.79 6.53 8.63
N SER A 83 0.65 6.37 7.30
CA SER A 83 0.74 5.09 6.61
C SER A 83 2.12 4.82 5.97
N ARG A 84 3.08 5.74 6.11
CA ARG A 84 4.31 5.76 5.32
C ARG A 84 5.24 4.56 5.48
N LEU A 85 5.12 3.82 6.58
CA LEU A 85 5.87 2.59 6.82
C LEU A 85 5.16 1.33 6.30
N THR A 86 4.19 1.47 5.41
CA THR A 86 3.59 0.30 4.73
C THR A 86 4.65 -0.46 3.91
N PRO A 87 4.89 -1.76 4.20
CA PRO A 87 5.79 -2.60 3.42
C PRO A 87 5.24 -2.89 2.00
N PRO A 88 6.10 -3.31 1.06
CA PRO A 88 7.55 -3.48 1.21
C PRO A 88 8.29 -2.13 1.18
N TYR A 89 9.46 -2.08 1.84
CA TYR A 89 10.34 -0.90 1.84
C TYR A 89 11.23 -0.80 0.59
N HIS A 90 11.26 -1.88 -0.20
CA HIS A 90 11.98 -1.98 -1.46
C HIS A 90 11.06 -2.59 -2.52
N GLY A 91 11.07 -2.04 -3.73
CA GLY A 91 10.16 -2.44 -4.81
C GLY A 91 8.84 -1.66 -4.79
N PRO A 92 7.85 -2.09 -5.60
CA PRO A 92 6.58 -1.39 -5.73
C PRO A 92 5.79 -1.38 -4.41
N ASN A 93 5.53 -0.18 -3.88
CA ASN A 93 4.79 -0.01 -2.64
C ASN A 93 3.27 -0.09 -2.92
N PRO A 94 2.48 -0.87 -2.15
CA PRO A 94 1.04 -0.99 -2.37
C PRO A 94 0.27 0.31 -2.13
N ARG A 95 0.87 1.32 -1.48
CA ARG A 95 0.23 2.63 -1.40
C ARG A 95 0.23 3.37 -2.73
N LEU A 96 1.10 3.01 -3.65
CA LEU A 96 1.06 3.52 -5.02
C LEU A 96 0.06 2.68 -5.83
N VAL A 97 -0.87 3.38 -6.46
CA VAL A 97 -1.85 2.80 -7.37
C VAL A 97 -1.62 3.45 -8.73
N GLU A 98 -0.80 2.83 -9.57
CA GLU A 98 -0.43 3.38 -10.88
C GLU A 98 -0.89 2.48 -12.02
N GLY A 99 -1.20 3.08 -13.17
CA GLY A 99 -1.71 2.35 -14.33
C GLY A 99 -0.74 1.28 -14.86
N TRP A 100 0.58 1.55 -14.78
CA TRP A 100 1.60 0.59 -15.20
C TRP A 100 1.58 -0.73 -14.39
N HIS A 101 1.00 -0.75 -13.19
CA HIS A 101 0.88 -1.99 -12.40
C HIS A 101 0.05 -3.06 -13.11
N PHE A 102 -0.82 -2.66 -14.03
CA PHE A 102 -1.74 -3.52 -14.77
C PHE A 102 -1.24 -3.86 -16.18
N ARG A 103 -0.05 -3.38 -16.55
CA ARG A 103 0.54 -3.57 -17.87
C ARG A 103 1.90 -4.26 -17.74
N ASN A 104 2.23 -5.08 -18.73
CA ASN A 104 3.55 -5.71 -18.80
C ASN A 104 4.64 -4.65 -19.09
N SER A 105 5.91 -5.04 -18.99
CA SER A 105 7.06 -4.13 -19.02
C SER A 105 7.23 -3.31 -20.31
N ASP A 106 6.66 -3.77 -21.43
CA ASP A 106 6.67 -3.03 -22.70
C ASP A 106 5.32 -2.39 -23.04
N ASN A 107 4.35 -2.43 -22.10
CA ASN A 107 2.99 -1.93 -22.25
C ASN A 107 2.21 -2.52 -23.43
N SER A 108 2.61 -3.68 -23.95
CA SER A 108 1.91 -4.36 -25.05
C SER A 108 0.66 -5.10 -24.60
N GLY A 109 0.56 -5.46 -23.31
CA GLY A 109 -0.52 -6.28 -22.79
C GLY A 109 -0.70 -6.16 -21.27
N PRO A 110 -1.65 -6.92 -20.69
CA PRO A 110 -1.84 -7.00 -19.25
C PRO A 110 -0.58 -7.49 -18.53
N ASN A 111 -0.44 -7.12 -17.25
CA ASN A 111 0.65 -7.60 -16.38
C ASN A 111 0.41 -9.05 -15.92
N GLU A 112 0.46 -10.01 -16.83
CA GLU A 112 0.26 -11.43 -16.52
C GLU A 112 1.56 -12.12 -16.08
N PRO A 113 1.51 -13.28 -15.40
CA PRO A 113 2.69 -14.09 -15.11
C PRO A 113 3.49 -14.39 -16.38
N GLY A 114 4.80 -14.14 -16.36
CA GLY A 114 5.67 -14.35 -17.51
C GLY A 114 6.89 -13.44 -17.50
N GLU A 115 7.68 -13.50 -18.57
CA GLU A 115 8.95 -12.78 -18.71
C GLU A 115 8.81 -11.25 -18.58
N LYS A 116 7.69 -10.70 -19.04
CA LYS A 116 7.42 -9.26 -19.02
C LYS A 116 6.62 -8.79 -17.80
N ASN A 117 6.43 -9.65 -16.81
CA ASN A 117 5.75 -9.28 -15.58
C ASN A 117 6.58 -8.26 -14.79
N VAL A 118 5.93 -7.22 -14.27
CA VAL A 118 6.61 -6.13 -13.54
C VAL A 118 6.53 -6.28 -12.02
N ASN A 119 5.95 -7.38 -11.53
CA ASN A 119 5.81 -7.76 -10.12
C ASN A 119 5.20 -6.67 -9.23
N ALA A 120 4.28 -5.87 -9.79
CA ALA A 120 3.59 -4.79 -9.08
C ALA A 120 2.23 -5.23 -8.50
N PRO A 121 1.80 -4.69 -7.35
CA PRO A 121 0.46 -4.91 -6.81
C PRO A 121 -0.63 -4.50 -7.80
N GLN A 122 -1.62 -5.38 -8.06
CA GLN A 122 -2.63 -5.21 -9.12
C GLN A 122 -3.99 -4.71 -8.64
N GLU A 123 -4.91 -5.57 -8.20
CA GLU A 123 -6.25 -5.10 -7.79
C GLU A 123 -6.34 -4.82 -6.29
N PHE A 124 -5.56 -5.55 -5.50
CA PHE A 124 -5.61 -5.49 -4.04
C PHE A 124 -4.40 -4.74 -3.51
N ARG A 125 -4.62 -3.84 -2.54
CA ARG A 125 -3.59 -3.12 -1.79
C ARG A 125 -3.84 -3.30 -0.32
N GLU A 126 -2.81 -3.64 0.44
CA GLU A 126 -2.83 -3.60 1.89
C GLU A 126 -1.89 -2.49 2.36
N PHE A 127 -2.29 -1.83 3.43
CA PHE A 127 -1.48 -0.81 4.08
C PHE A 127 -1.72 -0.83 5.58
N ILE A 128 -0.74 -0.33 6.31
CA ILE A 128 -0.79 -0.20 7.77
C ILE A 128 -0.71 1.28 8.13
N PHE A 129 -1.22 1.65 9.29
CA PHE A 129 -1.13 3.00 9.81
C PHE A 129 -1.03 3.01 11.34
N SER A 130 -0.37 4.03 11.90
CA SER A 130 -0.29 4.22 13.35
C SER A 130 -0.11 5.69 13.71
N PRO A 131 -0.86 6.24 14.70
CA PRO A 131 -0.69 7.62 15.16
C PRO A 131 0.68 7.90 15.77
N GLU A 132 1.44 6.87 16.15
CA GLU A 132 2.82 6.97 16.64
C GLU A 132 3.81 7.44 15.55
N MET A 133 3.42 7.30 14.27
CA MET A 133 4.18 7.81 13.14
C MET A 133 4.36 9.33 13.21
N GLY A 134 5.61 9.78 13.11
CA GLY A 134 5.99 11.19 13.23
C GLY A 134 5.85 11.73 14.66
N ARG A 135 5.54 10.91 15.67
CA ARG A 135 5.62 11.28 17.10
C ARG A 135 6.84 10.62 17.72
N THR A 136 6.74 9.30 17.90
CA THR A 136 7.75 8.47 18.56
C THR A 136 8.54 7.64 17.55
N ILE A 137 7.95 7.40 16.36
CA ILE A 137 8.56 6.64 15.26
C ILE A 137 8.83 7.57 14.09
N ASP A 138 10.08 7.60 13.61
CA ASP A 138 10.49 8.35 12.41
C ASP A 138 10.21 9.86 12.50
N SER A 139 10.12 10.43 13.70
CA SER A 139 10.00 11.88 13.88
C SER A 139 11.34 12.56 13.53
N PRO A 140 11.33 13.77 12.94
CA PRO A 140 12.54 14.56 12.72
C PRO A 140 13.43 14.69 13.95
N GLU A 141 12.85 14.70 15.15
CA GLU A 141 13.57 14.81 16.43
C GLU A 141 14.35 13.55 16.82
N VAL A 142 13.90 12.37 16.38
CA VAL A 142 14.54 11.08 16.73
C VAL A 142 15.79 10.85 15.86
N GLY A 143 15.86 11.46 14.67
CA GLY A 143 17.06 11.49 13.81
C GLY A 143 17.58 10.13 13.35
N ARG A 144 16.83 9.04 13.57
CA ARG A 144 17.21 7.67 13.18
C ARG A 144 16.08 6.98 12.43
N LYS A 145 16.44 5.98 11.62
CA LYS A 145 15.49 5.11 10.96
C LYS A 145 14.71 4.26 12.00
N PRO A 146 13.43 3.93 11.73
CA PRO A 146 12.67 2.99 12.55
C PRO A 146 13.36 1.64 12.67
N THR A 147 13.30 1.06 13.87
CA THR A 147 13.71 -0.32 14.13
C THR A 147 12.66 -1.31 13.62
N PHE A 148 13.05 -2.58 13.49
CA PHE A 148 12.12 -3.64 13.11
C PHE A 148 10.95 -3.79 14.10
N GLU A 149 11.20 -3.64 15.40
CA GLU A 149 10.14 -3.73 16.42
C GLU A 149 9.16 -2.55 16.34
N GLU A 150 9.64 -1.34 16.06
CA GLU A 150 8.78 -0.18 15.81
C GLU A 150 7.91 -0.38 14.56
N MET A 151 8.50 -0.92 13.47
CA MET A 151 7.75 -1.26 12.26
C MET A 151 6.67 -2.31 12.54
N LYS A 152 6.99 -3.32 13.36
CA LYS A 152 6.03 -4.35 13.77
C LYS A 152 4.89 -3.76 14.61
N ALA A 153 5.20 -2.88 15.56
CA ALA A 153 4.21 -2.20 16.38
C ALA A 153 3.27 -1.31 15.55
N VAL A 154 3.77 -0.64 14.51
CA VAL A 154 2.93 0.12 13.56
C VAL A 154 1.93 -0.81 12.87
N GLY A 155 2.37 -2.00 12.45
CA GLY A 155 1.50 -2.99 11.82
C GLY A 155 0.40 -3.55 12.74
N GLN A 156 0.55 -3.41 14.06
CA GLN A 156 -0.42 -3.90 15.05
C GLN A 156 -1.51 -2.89 15.38
N PHE A 157 -1.32 -1.60 15.10
CA PHE A 157 -2.34 -0.59 15.38
C PHE A 157 -3.50 -0.71 14.39
N GLY A 158 -3.32 -0.22 13.17
CA GLY A 158 -4.37 -0.16 12.16
C GLY A 158 -3.93 -0.77 10.84
N CYS A 159 -4.85 -1.48 10.19
CA CYS A 159 -4.67 -1.93 8.81
C CYS A 159 -5.82 -1.45 7.93
N GLY A 160 -5.49 -1.24 6.66
CA GLY A 160 -6.45 -0.91 5.62
C GLY A 160 -6.20 -1.77 4.39
N SER A 161 -7.27 -2.02 3.65
CA SER A 161 -7.18 -2.57 2.31
C SER A 161 -7.97 -1.73 1.32
N LEU A 162 -7.45 -1.64 0.10
CA LEU A 162 -8.14 -1.11 -1.06
C LEU A 162 -8.22 -2.19 -2.12
N ARG A 163 -9.44 -2.51 -2.55
CA ARG A 163 -9.70 -3.37 -3.71
C ARG A 163 -10.22 -2.53 -4.86
N ILE A 164 -9.52 -2.54 -5.98
CA ILE A 164 -9.99 -1.96 -7.23
C ILE A 164 -11.08 -2.88 -7.79
N LEU A 165 -12.26 -2.32 -8.01
CA LEU A 165 -13.45 -3.03 -8.47
C LEU A 165 -13.60 -2.97 -9.99
N ASP A 166 -13.23 -1.83 -10.56
CA ASP A 166 -13.34 -1.53 -11.99
C ASP A 166 -12.45 -0.32 -12.32
N TYR A 167 -11.95 -0.22 -13.54
CA TYR A 167 -11.09 0.90 -13.94
C TYR A 167 -11.02 1.08 -15.46
N ARG A 168 -10.49 2.23 -15.86
CA ARG A 168 -10.05 2.46 -17.24
C ARG A 168 -8.65 3.06 -17.25
N LEU A 169 -7.81 2.49 -18.11
CA LEU A 169 -6.47 3.00 -18.38
C LEU A 169 -6.44 3.78 -19.69
N LYS A 170 -5.43 4.64 -19.80
CA LYS A 170 -5.00 5.34 -21.01
C LYS A 170 -3.49 5.18 -21.20
N ASP A 171 -2.97 5.71 -22.30
CA ASP A 171 -1.55 5.64 -22.66
C ASP A 171 -1.06 4.19 -22.80
N LEU A 172 -1.84 3.37 -23.52
CA LEU A 172 -1.63 1.92 -23.68
C LEU A 172 -0.71 1.54 -24.84
N GLU A 173 -0.14 2.52 -25.53
CA GLU A 173 0.78 2.27 -26.62
C GLU A 173 2.11 1.67 -26.11
N PRO A 174 2.72 0.72 -26.84
CA PRO A 174 4.00 0.14 -26.46
C PRO A 174 5.06 1.20 -26.18
N GLY A 175 5.81 1.02 -25.10
CA GLY A 175 6.86 1.96 -24.65
C GLY A 175 6.35 3.22 -23.93
N LYS A 176 5.04 3.47 -23.86
CA LYS A 176 4.48 4.48 -22.95
C LYS A 176 4.24 3.90 -21.55
N ARG A 177 4.11 4.78 -20.56
CA ARG A 177 3.69 4.41 -19.20
C ARG A 177 2.18 4.58 -19.09
N ALA A 178 1.47 3.48 -18.87
CA ALA A 178 0.03 3.50 -18.72
C ALA A 178 -0.41 4.31 -17.48
N SER A 179 -1.49 5.06 -17.64
CA SER A 179 -2.07 5.92 -16.60
C SER A 179 -3.54 5.55 -16.39
N PHE A 180 -4.09 5.86 -15.22
CA PHE A 180 -5.53 5.78 -15.03
C PHE A 180 -6.27 6.95 -15.70
N GLU A 181 -7.45 6.67 -16.25
CA GLU A 181 -8.49 7.68 -16.46
C GLU A 181 -9.41 7.78 -15.24
N TRP A 182 -9.81 6.63 -14.69
CA TRP A 182 -10.60 6.51 -13.47
C TRP A 182 -10.48 5.12 -12.86
N MET A 183 -10.81 5.01 -11.57
CA MET A 183 -11.03 3.73 -10.90
C MET A 183 -12.24 3.77 -9.98
N ARG A 184 -12.93 2.64 -9.84
CA ARG A 184 -13.86 2.34 -8.76
C ARG A 184 -13.18 1.41 -7.77
N PHE A 185 -13.42 1.63 -6.49
CA PHE A 185 -12.71 0.91 -5.44
C PHE A 185 -13.58 0.68 -4.21
N HIS A 186 -13.21 -0.32 -3.42
CA HIS A 186 -13.72 -0.61 -2.08
C HIS A 186 -12.58 -0.48 -1.08
N VAL A 187 -12.81 0.23 0.01
CA VAL A 187 -11.86 0.36 1.12
C VAL A 187 -12.45 -0.27 2.38
N THR A 188 -11.65 -1.06 3.07
CA THR A 188 -11.92 -1.53 4.44
C THR A 188 -10.80 -1.04 5.34
N LEU A 189 -11.14 -0.40 6.47
CA LEU A 189 -10.19 0.10 7.47
C LEU A 189 -10.51 -0.53 8.83
N SER A 190 -9.50 -0.94 9.58
CA SER A 190 -9.65 -1.49 10.92
C SER A 190 -8.60 -0.97 11.88
N TRP A 191 -9.00 -0.67 13.12
CA TRP A 191 -8.13 -0.15 14.19
C TRP A 191 -8.71 -0.52 15.56
N PRO A 192 -7.95 -0.38 16.68
CA PRO A 192 -8.42 -0.78 17.99
C PRO A 192 -9.61 0.09 18.46
N ARG A 193 -10.50 -0.50 19.26
CA ARG A 193 -11.53 0.27 19.96
C ARG A 193 -10.88 1.13 21.06
N SER A 194 -11.31 2.38 21.14
CA SER A 194 -10.92 3.34 22.19
C SER A 194 -11.69 3.09 23.48
#